data_AF-A0A3D3EWS0-F1
#
_entry.id   AF-A0A3D3EWS0-F1
#
_cell.length_a   1.000
_cell.length_b   1.000
_cell.length_c   1.000
_cell.angle_alpha   90.00
_cell.angle_beta   90.00
_cell.angle_gamma   90.00
#
_symmetry.space_group_name_H-M   'P 1'
#
loop_
_entity.id
_entity.type
_entity.pdbx_description
1 polymer ?
#
loop_
_entity_poly.entity_id
_entity_poly.type
_entity_poly.pdbx_seq_one_letter_code
_entity_poly.pdbx_strand_id
1 'polypeptide(L)'
;MKKFFKALLFIGGTAAAAHFGMKAYRRVSGTVKLSKSLPEFLSNVYGEQPKIDINQTMNYLSIKVRFSQEILDKHDDIENTIREYIDDFYPEVAKCSVDIDIQAKAEEAESHTEEEPVTEE
;
A
#
# COMPACT_ATOMS: atom_id res chain seq x y z
N MET A 1 10.66 -11.87 -46.17
CA MET A 1 9.58 -12.00 -45.15
C MET A 1 10.08 -12.31 -43.72
N LYS A 2 11.01 -13.26 -43.49
CA LYS A 2 11.46 -13.62 -42.12
C LYS A 2 12.13 -12.47 -41.33
N LYS A 3 12.88 -11.57 -41.97
CA LYS A 3 13.58 -10.45 -41.30
C LYS A 3 12.62 -9.36 -40.81
N PHE A 4 11.61 -9.02 -41.60
CA PHE A 4 10.56 -8.05 -41.22
C PHE A 4 9.70 -8.56 -40.07
N PHE A 5 9.29 -9.84 -40.10
CA PHE A 5 8.50 -10.42 -39.00
C PHE A 5 9.31 -10.49 -37.69
N LYS A 6 10.60 -10.86 -37.75
CA LYS A 6 11.49 -10.80 -36.58
C LYS A 6 11.64 -9.37 -36.05
N ALA A 7 11.83 -8.38 -36.92
CA ALA A 7 11.91 -6.98 -36.50
C ALA A 7 10.60 -6.49 -35.85
N LEU A 8 9.45 -6.87 -36.41
CA LEU A 8 8.12 -6.55 -35.86
C LEU A 8 7.89 -7.21 -34.51
N LEU A 9 8.33 -8.47 -34.34
CA LEU A 9 8.28 -9.18 -33.05
C LEU A 9 9.22 -8.56 -32.02
N PHE A 10 10.41 -8.11 -32.41
CA PHE A 10 11.34 -7.42 -31.52
C PHE A 10 10.77 -6.07 -31.06
N ILE A 11 10.30 -5.24 -31.99
CA ILE A 11 9.75 -3.91 -31.69
C ILE A 11 8.42 -4.04 -30.92
N GLY A 12 7.53 -4.93 -31.35
CA GLY A 12 6.28 -5.22 -30.67
C GLY A 12 6.50 -5.81 -29.28
N GLY A 13 7.47 -6.72 -29.15
CA GLY A 13 7.85 -7.33 -27.88
C GLY A 13 8.43 -6.33 -26.89
N THR A 14 9.34 -5.45 -27.32
CA THR A 14 9.90 -4.40 -26.44
C THR A 14 8.85 -3.37 -26.05
N ALA A 15 7.97 -2.96 -26.96
CA ALA A 15 6.87 -2.05 -26.66
C ALA A 15 5.90 -2.66 -25.64
N ALA A 16 5.54 -3.94 -25.80
CA ALA A 16 4.69 -4.63 -24.83
C ALA A 16 5.37 -4.71 -23.45
N ALA A 17 6.63 -5.12 -23.40
CA ALA A 17 7.40 -5.20 -22.16
C ALA A 17 7.49 -3.83 -21.44
N ALA A 18 7.73 -2.75 -22.19
CA ALA A 18 7.77 -1.40 -21.64
C ALA A 18 6.40 -0.97 -21.07
N HIS A 19 5.30 -1.28 -21.76
CA HIS A 19 3.94 -0.96 -21.31
C HIS A 19 3.58 -1.72 -20.01
N PHE A 20 3.84 -3.02 -19.97
CA PHE A 20 3.59 -3.83 -18.77
C PHE A 20 4.52 -3.45 -17.61
N GLY A 21 5.80 -3.17 -17.90
CA GLY A 21 6.77 -2.70 -16.91
C GLY A 21 6.38 -1.35 -16.29
N MET A 22 5.95 -0.39 -17.12
CA MET A 22 5.49 0.92 -16.65
C MET A 22 4.23 0.78 -15.77
N LYS A 23 3.28 -0.09 -16.16
CA LYS A 23 2.07 -0.33 -15.38
C LYS A 23 2.37 -0.96 -14.02
N ALA A 24 3.28 -1.94 -13.98
CA ALA A 24 3.73 -2.55 -12.74
C ALA A 24 4.45 -1.52 -11.84
N TYR A 25 5.34 -0.71 -12.41
CA TYR A 25 6.06 0.33 -11.67
C TYR A 25 5.13 1.37 -11.03
N ARG A 26 4.12 1.86 -11.78
CA ARG A 26 3.14 2.82 -11.25
C ARG A 26 2.36 2.26 -10.07
N ARG A 27 2.01 0.97 -10.12
CA ARG A 27 1.33 0.28 -9.01
C ARG A 27 2.20 0.19 -7.77
N VAL A 28 3.41 -0.35 -7.90
CA VAL A 28 4.33 -0.52 -6.75
C VAL A 28 4.69 0.83 -6.14
N SER A 29 5.04 1.81 -6.97
CA SER A 29 5.35 3.17 -6.47
C SER A 29 4.14 3.87 -5.85
N GLY A 30 2.93 3.61 -6.36
CA GLY A 30 1.67 4.06 -5.76
C GLY A 30 1.47 3.51 -4.36
N THR A 31 1.61 2.19 -4.18
CA THR A 31 1.47 1.53 -2.86
C THR A 31 2.49 2.04 -1.85
N VAL A 32 3.74 2.27 -2.26
CA VAL A 32 4.79 2.82 -1.38
C VAL A 32 4.49 4.26 -0.96
N LYS A 33 3.85 5.05 -1.83
CA LYS A 33 3.40 6.40 -1.47
C LYS A 33 2.17 6.36 -0.57
N LEU A 34 1.23 5.45 -0.84
CA LEU A 34 0.05 5.21 0.00
C LEU A 34 0.47 4.84 1.42
N SER A 35 1.44 3.94 1.60
CA SER A 35 1.88 3.52 2.94
C SER A 35 2.46 4.65 3.80
N LYS A 36 2.97 5.71 3.18
CA LYS A 36 3.50 6.88 3.87
C LYS A 36 2.43 7.94 4.12
N SER A 37 1.59 8.19 3.12
CA SER A 37 0.61 9.28 3.14
C SER A 37 -0.70 8.91 3.84
N LEU A 38 -1.15 7.67 3.77
CA LEU A 38 -2.38 7.21 4.42
C LEU A 38 -2.37 7.43 5.94
N PRO A 39 -1.31 7.08 6.71
CA PRO A 39 -1.30 7.35 8.14
C PRO A 39 -1.28 8.84 8.47
N GLU A 40 -0.62 9.67 7.64
CA GLU A 40 -0.62 11.13 7.81
C GLU A 40 -2.02 11.72 7.55
N PHE A 41 -2.67 11.29 6.47
CA PHE A 41 -4.03 11.70 6.13
C PHE A 41 -5.01 11.33 7.24
N LEU A 42 -4.99 10.07 7.68
CA LEU A 42 -5.87 9.60 8.74
C LEU A 42 -5.63 10.29 10.08
N SER A 43 -4.36 10.61 10.39
CA SER A 43 -4.02 11.42 11.57
C SER A 43 -4.62 12.82 11.51
N ASN A 44 -4.60 13.46 10.33
CA ASN A 44 -5.20 14.78 10.16
C ASN A 44 -6.73 14.76 10.23
N VAL A 45 -7.38 13.67 9.78
CA VAL A 45 -8.85 13.54 9.79
C VAL A 45 -9.37 13.20 11.18
N TYR A 46 -8.75 12.23 11.85
CA TYR A 46 -9.27 11.66 13.10
C TYR A 46 -8.52 12.13 14.36
N GLY A 47 -7.43 12.88 14.20
CA GLY A 47 -6.66 13.45 15.31
C GLY A 47 -5.77 12.44 16.07
N GLU A 48 -5.67 11.21 15.59
CA GLU A 48 -4.82 10.16 16.14
C GLU A 48 -3.99 9.51 15.02
N GLN A 49 -2.71 9.24 15.27
CA GLN A 49 -1.87 8.50 14.33
C GLN A 49 -2.17 6.99 14.39
N PRO A 50 -2.79 6.39 13.34
CA PRO A 50 -3.06 4.97 13.33
C PRO A 50 -1.79 4.14 13.09
N LYS A 51 -1.82 2.88 13.53
CA LYS A 51 -0.85 1.88 13.06
C LYS A 51 -1.40 1.22 11.80
N ILE A 52 -0.67 1.35 10.69
CA ILE A 52 -1.10 0.83 9.38
C ILE A 52 -0.11 -0.22 8.89
N ASP A 53 -0.64 -1.38 8.48
CA ASP A 53 0.11 -2.41 7.78
C ASP A 53 -0.48 -2.58 6.37
N ILE A 54 0.35 -2.36 5.35
CA ILE A 54 -0.04 -2.51 3.94
C ILE A 54 0.73 -3.67 3.33
N ASN A 55 0.00 -4.68 2.84
CA ASN A 55 0.56 -5.83 2.17
C ASN A 55 0.01 -5.95 0.75
N GLN A 56 0.91 -5.87 -0.25
CA GLN A 56 0.55 -6.04 -1.65
C GLN A 56 1.02 -7.41 -2.15
N THR A 57 0.09 -8.20 -2.70
CA THR A 57 0.39 -9.47 -3.37
C THR A 57 -0.29 -9.50 -4.73
N MET A 58 0.50 -9.46 -5.81
CA MET A 58 -0.01 -9.42 -7.19
C MET A 58 -1.00 -8.26 -7.41
N ASN A 59 -2.29 -8.59 -7.58
CA ASN A 59 -3.39 -7.63 -7.79
C ASN A 59 -4.28 -7.47 -6.55
N TYR A 60 -3.83 -7.94 -5.40
CA TYR A 60 -4.49 -7.82 -4.12
C TYR A 60 -3.69 -6.90 -3.20
N LEU A 61 -4.41 -6.02 -2.49
CA LEU A 61 -3.87 -5.12 -1.49
C LEU A 61 -4.68 -5.30 -0.21
N SER A 62 -4.02 -5.72 0.86
CA SER A 62 -4.59 -5.75 2.21
C SER A 62 -4.06 -4.57 3.00
N ILE A 63 -4.96 -3.77 3.56
CA ILE A 63 -4.66 -2.63 4.40
C ILE A 63 -5.28 -2.91 5.76
N LYS A 64 -4.43 -3.06 6.78
CA LYS A 64 -4.88 -3.17 8.16
C LYS A 64 -4.64 -1.84 8.86
N VAL A 65 -5.69 -1.28 9.43
CA VAL A 65 -5.64 0.00 10.14
C VAL A 65 -6.03 -0.23 11.59
N ARG A 66 -5.20 0.27 12.49
CA ARG A 66 -5.38 0.14 13.93
C ARG A 66 -5.47 1.50 14.60
N PHE A 67 -6.61 1.76 15.22
CA PHE A 67 -6.91 2.98 15.99
C PHE A 67 -7.23 2.64 17.45
N SER A 68 -7.21 3.64 18.34
CA SER A 68 -7.78 3.51 19.67
C SER A 68 -9.28 3.20 19.62
N GLN A 69 -9.78 2.53 20.66
CA GLN A 69 -11.21 2.22 20.77
C GLN A 69 -12.07 3.49 20.75
N GLU A 70 -11.57 4.60 21.30
CA GLU A 70 -12.28 5.89 21.29
C GLU A 70 -12.57 6.40 19.88
N ILE A 71 -11.64 6.23 18.94
CA ILE A 71 -11.83 6.63 17.55
C ILE A 71 -12.80 5.68 16.84
N LEU A 72 -12.66 4.37 17.07
CA LEU A 72 -13.55 3.36 16.48
C LEU A 72 -15.01 3.51 16.94
N ASP A 73 -15.23 3.93 18.18
CA ASP A 73 -16.57 4.15 18.72
C ASP A 73 -17.19 5.47 18.23
N LYS A 74 -16.36 6.47 17.89
CA LYS A 74 -16.80 7.79 17.41
C LYS A 74 -17.00 7.85 15.89
N HIS A 75 -16.29 7.00 15.14
CA HIS A 75 -16.22 7.08 13.68
C HIS A 75 -16.47 5.72 13.06
N ASP A 76 -17.59 5.60 12.33
CA ASP A 76 -17.97 4.41 11.56
C ASP A 76 -17.63 4.53 10.06
N ASP A 77 -17.11 5.68 9.63
CA ASP A 77 -16.83 6.04 8.24
C ASP A 77 -15.40 5.74 7.79
N ILE A 78 -14.53 5.27 8.68
CA ILE A 78 -13.09 5.10 8.45
C ILE A 78 -12.80 4.27 7.19
N GLU A 79 -13.56 3.19 6.95
CA GLU A 79 -13.36 2.35 5.76
C GLU A 79 -13.64 3.13 4.47
N ASN A 80 -14.76 3.85 4.43
CA ASN A 80 -15.16 4.63 3.27
C ASN A 80 -14.16 5.76 3.01
N THR A 81 -13.72 6.45 4.06
CA THR A 81 -12.70 7.49 3.97
C THR A 81 -11.38 6.97 3.38
N ILE A 82 -10.95 5.77 3.78
CA ILE A 82 -9.76 5.13 3.20
C ILE A 82 -9.99 4.78 1.72
N ARG A 83 -11.17 4.23 1.37
CA ARG A 83 -11.50 3.90 -0.03
C ARG A 83 -11.50 5.13 -0.92
N GLU A 84 -12.19 6.19 -0.52
CA GLU A 84 -12.27 7.45 -1.26
C GLU A 84 -10.88 8.06 -1.46
N TYR A 85 -10.05 8.07 -0.41
CA TYR A 85 -8.68 8.55 -0.51
C TYR A 85 -7.84 7.75 -1.52
N ILE A 86 -7.96 6.42 -1.53
CA ILE A 86 -7.26 5.56 -2.49
C ILE A 86 -7.77 5.82 -3.92
N ASP A 87 -9.06 5.97 -4.10
CA ASP A 87 -9.66 6.20 -5.41
C ASP A 87 -9.25 7.55 -6.01
N ASP A 88 -9.23 8.61 -5.18
CA ASP A 88 -8.90 9.97 -5.60
C ASP A 88 -7.41 10.17 -5.85
N PHE A 89 -6.55 9.70 -4.95
CA PHE A 89 -5.11 10.00 -4.98
C PHE A 89 -4.26 8.85 -5.54
N TYR A 90 -4.78 7.62 -5.55
CA TYR A 90 -4.06 6.43 -5.97
C TYR A 90 -4.88 5.54 -6.94
N PRO A 91 -5.39 6.09 -8.06
CA PRO A 91 -6.29 5.35 -8.96
C PRO A 91 -5.64 4.12 -9.63
N GLU A 92 -4.31 4.05 -9.70
CA GLU A 92 -3.62 2.83 -10.18
C GLU A 92 -3.61 1.71 -9.13
N VAL A 93 -3.67 2.06 -7.85
CA VAL A 93 -3.78 1.13 -6.71
C VAL A 93 -5.23 0.69 -6.54
N ALA A 94 -6.20 1.60 -6.71
CA ALA A 94 -7.64 1.31 -6.72
C ALA A 94 -8.06 0.24 -7.74
N LYS A 95 -7.29 0.05 -8.81
CA LYS A 95 -7.52 -1.03 -9.80
C LYS A 95 -7.20 -2.44 -9.27
N CYS A 96 -6.57 -2.54 -8.10
CA CYS A 96 -6.36 -3.79 -7.39
C CYS A 96 -7.60 -4.13 -6.56
N SER A 97 -7.72 -5.40 -6.17
CA SER A 97 -8.67 -5.76 -5.11
C SER A 97 -8.13 -5.22 -3.80
N VAL A 98 -8.80 -4.21 -3.24
CA VAL A 98 -8.43 -3.60 -1.96
C VAL A 98 -9.32 -4.15 -0.86
N ASP A 99 -8.69 -4.74 0.14
CA ASP A 99 -9.28 -5.25 1.37
C ASP A 99 -8.82 -4.35 2.52
N ILE A 100 -9.77 -3.83 3.29
CA ILE A 100 -9.53 -2.89 4.39
C ILE A 100 -10.08 -3.52 5.65
N ASP A 101 -9.20 -3.70 6.62
CA ASP A 101 -9.50 -4.33 7.91
C ASP A 101 -9.19 -3.34 9.02
N ILE A 102 -10.22 -2.94 9.75
CA ILE A 102 -10.14 -1.94 10.83
C ILE A 102 -10.20 -2.67 12.16
N GLN A 103 -9.17 -2.48 12.98
CA GLN A 103 -9.02 -3.18 14.25
C GLN A 103 -8.70 -2.19 15.38
N ALA A 104 -9.02 -2.60 16.61
CA ALA A 104 -8.52 -1.90 17.79
C ALA A 104 -6.99 -2.05 17.87
N LYS A 105 -6.31 -0.98 18.19
CA LYS A 105 -4.89 -1.00 18.55
C LYS A 105 -4.78 -1.77 19.87
N ALA A 106 -4.27 -3.00 19.82
CA ALA A 106 -3.88 -3.69 21.04
C ALA A 106 -2.89 -2.80 21.81
N GLU A 107 -3.12 -2.63 23.12
CA GLU A 107 -2.13 -2.05 24.04
C GLU A 107 -0.93 -3.00 24.10
N GLU A 108 -0.05 -2.91 23.11
CA GLU A 108 1.25 -3.57 23.15
C GLU A 108 2.30 -2.51 23.45
N ALA A 109 2.80 -2.63 24.69
CA ALA A 109 3.94 -1.96 25.24
C ALA A 109 5.05 -1.77 24.21
N GLU A 110 5.69 -0.60 24.27
CA GLU A 110 6.96 -0.30 23.63
C GLU A 110 7.95 -1.45 23.83
N SER A 111 8.09 -2.33 22.83
CA SER A 111 9.15 -3.32 22.82
C SER A 111 10.44 -2.58 22.52
N HIS A 112 11.14 -2.21 23.59
CA HIS A 112 12.56 -1.88 23.58
C HIS A 112 13.29 -2.83 22.62
N THR A 113 13.97 -2.25 21.64
CA THR A 113 15.04 -2.92 20.90
C THR A 113 16.15 -3.22 21.90
N GLU A 114 16.20 -4.44 22.42
CA GLU A 114 17.40 -4.99 23.05
C GLU A 114 18.42 -5.22 21.93
N GLU A 115 19.39 -4.31 21.82
CA GLU A 115 20.64 -4.56 21.10
C GLU A 115 21.44 -5.60 21.90
N GLU A 116 21.50 -6.84 21.43
CA GLU A 116 22.48 -7.82 21.92
C GLU A 116 23.89 -7.36 21.53
N PRO A 117 24.84 -7.18 22.48
CA PRO A 117 26.23 -6.96 22.14
C PRO A 117 26.88 -8.29 21.74
N VAL A 118 27.35 -8.37 20.50
CA VAL A 118 28.25 -9.44 20.03
C VAL A 118 29.58 -9.29 20.77
N THR A 119 29.87 -10.19 21.71
CA THR A 119 31.23 -10.46 22.18
C THR A 119 31.87 -11.50 21.24
N GLU A 120 32.87 -11.08 20.47
CA GLU A 120 33.84 -11.97 19.82
C GLU A 120 34.95 -12.34 20.83
N GLU A 121 35.25 -13.63 20.96
CA GLU A 121 36.49 -14.16 21.56
C GLU A 121 37.56 -14.42 20.49
#